data_AF-A0AAI9CYL6-F1
#
_entry.id   AF-A0AAI9CYL6-F1
#
_cell.length_a   1.000
_cell.length_b   1.000
_cell.length_c   1.000
_cell.angle_alpha   90.00
_cell.angle_beta   90.00
_cell.angle_gamma   90.00
#
_symmetry.space_group_name_H-M   'P 1'
#
loop_
_entity.id
_entity.type
_entity.pdbx_description
1 polymer ?
#
loop_
_entity_poly.entity_id
_entity_poly.type
_entity_poly.pdbx_seq_one_letter_code
_entity_poly.pdbx_strand_id
1 'polypeptide(L)'
;MFDLLNNSWVIGTGTGVFSGVIATMITRKLFSKGDEREIAQKIENANREVLYALRPDISEGQTPSYTVLTAIINSTARKYKLEPNQLHSAKAFSEELIKEIMDSSFISAETKKSYCNSLEHLVAHDDKNQVDTEAEQARNEKFVAKVEYRERMIMLFSISIGLFTAFATFLSTLKSNSSGTVISQVFDSLMPTFLIFGGFVFAMNIILVAMKMRHKRLRQEYGVPTQEDRT
;
A
#
# COMPACT_ATOMS: atom_id res chain seq x y z
N MET A 1 -40.92 -30.43 9.35
CA MET A 1 -40.10 -29.47 8.57
C MET A 1 -38.72 -29.25 9.18
N PHE A 2 -38.61 -29.16 10.51
CA PHE A 2 -37.31 -29.07 11.22
C PHE A 2 -36.48 -30.37 11.25
N ASP A 3 -37.08 -31.55 11.07
CA ASP A 3 -36.33 -32.82 11.06
C ASP A 3 -35.41 -33.02 9.86
N LEU A 4 -35.70 -32.36 8.73
CA LEU A 4 -34.82 -32.36 7.55
C LEU A 4 -33.53 -31.56 7.80
N LEU A 5 -33.57 -30.55 8.67
CA LEU A 5 -32.42 -29.73 9.05
C LEU A 5 -31.56 -30.38 10.14
N ASN A 6 -32.06 -31.41 10.82
CA ASN A 6 -31.33 -32.12 11.88
C ASN A 6 -30.65 -33.41 11.37
N ASN A 7 -30.78 -33.71 10.07
CA ASN A 7 -30.14 -34.87 9.48
C ASN A 7 -28.66 -34.58 9.23
N SER A 8 -27.79 -35.39 9.84
CA SER A 8 -26.32 -35.24 9.76
C SER A 8 -25.79 -35.22 8.32
N TRP A 9 -26.47 -35.91 7.39
CA TRP A 9 -26.13 -35.87 5.95
C TRP A 9 -26.47 -34.52 5.30
N VAL A 10 -27.59 -33.90 5.68
CA VAL A 10 -28.01 -32.58 5.17
C VAL A 10 -27.15 -31.47 5.79
N ILE A 11 -26.83 -31.58 7.08
CA ILE A 11 -25.92 -30.66 7.77
C ILE A 11 -24.51 -30.79 7.18
N GLY A 12 -24.00 -32.01 6.98
CA GLY A 12 -22.65 -32.23 6.43
C GLY A 12 -22.52 -31.75 4.97
N THR A 13 -23.45 -32.15 4.12
CA THR A 13 -23.42 -31.81 2.69
C THR A 13 -23.82 -30.36 2.44
N GLY A 14 -24.84 -29.87 3.16
CA GLY A 14 -25.28 -28.47 3.11
C GLY A 14 -24.20 -27.52 3.61
N THR A 15 -23.58 -27.80 4.75
CA THR A 15 -22.48 -26.97 5.27
C THR A 15 -21.23 -27.07 4.40
N GLY A 16 -20.93 -28.23 3.81
CA GLY A 16 -19.83 -28.40 2.87
C GLY A 16 -19.99 -27.57 1.58
N VAL A 17 -21.18 -27.62 0.97
CA VAL A 17 -21.46 -26.81 -0.24
C VAL A 17 -21.50 -25.33 0.11
N PHE A 18 -22.15 -24.95 1.22
CA PHE A 18 -22.26 -23.56 1.63
C PHE A 18 -20.89 -22.96 2.01
N SER A 19 -20.05 -23.72 2.70
CA SER A 19 -18.67 -23.31 3.00
C SER A 19 -17.79 -23.21 1.76
N GLY A 20 -17.95 -24.11 0.78
CA GLY A 20 -17.25 -24.02 -0.51
C GLY A 20 -17.64 -22.78 -1.33
N VAL A 21 -18.93 -22.44 -1.35
CA VAL A 21 -19.43 -21.22 -2.02
C VAL A 21 -18.91 -19.96 -1.32
N ILE A 22 -18.98 -19.91 0.01
CA ILE A 22 -18.44 -18.78 0.79
C ILE A 22 -16.93 -18.65 0.57
N ALA A 23 -16.18 -19.75 0.64
CA ALA A 23 -14.74 -19.76 0.41
C ALA A 23 -14.40 -19.24 -0.99
N THR A 24 -15.12 -19.68 -2.02
CA THR A 24 -14.90 -19.22 -3.41
C THR A 24 -15.21 -17.72 -3.57
N MET A 25 -16.28 -17.22 -2.94
CA MET A 25 -16.59 -15.78 -2.95
C MET A 25 -15.51 -14.95 -2.23
N ILE A 26 -15.02 -15.42 -1.08
CA ILE A 26 -13.95 -14.75 -0.32
C ILE A 26 -12.67 -14.75 -1.14
N THR A 27 -12.27 -15.91 -1.67
CA THR A 27 -11.09 -16.07 -2.53
C THR A 27 -11.15 -15.10 -3.71
N ARG A 28 -12.23 -15.11 -4.49
CA ARG A 28 -12.35 -14.20 -5.65
C ARG A 28 -12.28 -12.73 -5.27
N LYS A 29 -12.90 -12.34 -4.15
CA LYS A 29 -12.88 -10.95 -3.66
C LYS A 29 -11.49 -10.55 -3.16
N LEU A 30 -10.73 -11.47 -2.54
CA LEU A 30 -9.35 -11.23 -2.11
C LEU A 30 -8.39 -11.17 -3.30
N PHE A 31 -8.53 -12.06 -4.29
CA PHE A 31 -7.67 -12.10 -5.48
C PHE A 31 -7.90 -10.89 -6.41
N SER A 32 -9.13 -10.43 -6.59
CA SER A 32 -9.42 -9.17 -7.32
C SER A 32 -8.71 -7.94 -6.74
N LYS A 33 -8.34 -7.99 -5.45
CA LYS A 33 -7.57 -6.94 -4.78
C LYS A 33 -6.05 -7.12 -4.92
N GLY A 34 -5.60 -8.31 -5.32
CA GLY A 34 -4.22 -8.61 -5.68
C GLY A 34 -3.82 -7.95 -6.99
N ASP A 35 -4.75 -7.81 -7.93
CA ASP A 35 -4.51 -7.16 -9.22
C ASP A 35 -4.15 -5.67 -9.06
N GLU A 36 -4.84 -4.94 -8.17
CA GLU A 36 -4.52 -3.53 -7.84
C GLU A 36 -3.09 -3.40 -7.28
N ARG A 37 -2.69 -4.34 -6.43
CA ARG A 37 -1.35 -4.43 -5.86
C ARG A 37 -0.30 -4.66 -6.94
N GLU A 38 -0.55 -5.64 -7.80
CA GLU A 38 0.37 -5.98 -8.87
C GLU A 38 0.60 -4.77 -9.80
N ILE A 39 -0.48 -4.05 -10.15
CA ILE A 39 -0.39 -2.84 -10.96
C ILE A 39 0.41 -1.75 -10.23
N ALA A 40 0.12 -1.49 -8.95
CA ALA A 40 0.83 -0.48 -8.18
C ALA A 40 2.35 -0.76 -8.09
N GLN A 41 2.72 -2.02 -7.82
CA GLN A 41 4.10 -2.45 -7.77
C GLN A 41 4.79 -2.36 -9.14
N LYS A 42 4.09 -2.69 -10.23
CA LYS A 42 4.61 -2.53 -11.58
C LYS A 42 4.91 -1.07 -11.91
N ILE A 43 4.02 -0.14 -11.57
CA ILE A 43 4.23 1.30 -11.78
C ILE A 43 5.47 1.77 -11.00
N GLU A 44 5.55 1.43 -9.72
CA GLU A 44 6.65 1.84 -8.85
C GLU A 44 8.01 1.28 -9.31
N ASN A 45 8.04 0.00 -9.71
CA ASN A 45 9.25 -0.64 -10.21
C ASN A 45 9.66 -0.12 -11.59
N ALA A 46 8.70 0.16 -12.47
CA ALA A 46 8.96 0.75 -13.78
C ALA A 46 9.57 2.15 -13.64
N ASN A 47 9.01 3.00 -12.77
CA ASN A 47 9.55 4.34 -12.50
C ASN A 47 10.97 4.27 -11.91
N ARG A 48 11.20 3.38 -10.94
CA ARG A 48 12.55 3.15 -10.40
C ARG A 48 13.52 2.67 -11.47
N GLU A 49 13.12 1.74 -12.34
CA GLU A 49 13.98 1.23 -13.40
C GLU A 49 14.40 2.33 -14.38
N VAL A 50 13.47 3.22 -14.76
CA VAL A 50 13.80 4.39 -15.58
C VAL A 50 14.79 5.30 -14.84
N LEU A 51 14.52 5.62 -13.57
CA LEU A 51 15.42 6.48 -12.78
C LEU A 51 16.83 5.89 -12.66
N TYR A 52 16.94 4.59 -12.36
CA TYR A 52 18.23 3.89 -12.26
C TYR A 52 18.99 3.83 -13.58
N ALA A 53 18.29 3.76 -14.71
CA ALA A 53 18.91 3.80 -16.03
C ALA A 53 19.55 5.17 -16.34
N LEU A 54 19.03 6.26 -15.76
CA LEU A 54 19.50 7.63 -16.01
C LEU A 54 20.67 8.05 -15.10
N ARG A 55 20.82 7.42 -13.93
CA ARG A 55 21.85 7.79 -12.93
C ARG A 55 23.30 7.72 -13.44
N PRO A 56 23.72 6.70 -14.22
CA PRO A 56 25.08 6.63 -14.73
C PRO A 56 25.42 7.84 -15.63
N ASP A 57 24.54 8.16 -16.57
CA ASP A 57 24.74 9.27 -17.52
C ASP A 57 24.96 10.59 -16.77
N ILE A 58 24.15 10.86 -15.75
CA ILE A 58 24.23 12.08 -14.93
C ILE A 58 25.52 12.12 -14.09
N SER A 59 25.96 10.96 -13.59
CA SER A 59 27.21 10.86 -12.83
C SER A 59 28.44 11.15 -13.70
N GLU A 60 28.31 10.91 -15.00
CA GLU A 60 29.32 11.23 -16.03
C GLU A 60 29.14 12.63 -16.64
N GLY A 61 28.16 13.40 -16.15
CA GLY A 61 27.84 14.75 -16.61
C GLY A 61 27.19 14.82 -17.99
N GLN A 62 26.65 13.70 -18.47
CA GLN A 62 25.85 13.62 -19.68
C GLN A 62 24.36 13.63 -19.32
N THR A 63 23.57 14.41 -20.06
CA THR A 63 22.10 14.40 -19.89
C THR A 63 21.44 13.84 -21.14
N PRO A 64 20.55 12.84 -21.01
CA PRO A 64 19.89 12.27 -22.16
C PRO A 64 18.98 13.31 -22.82
N SER A 65 18.88 13.24 -24.15
CA SER A 65 17.90 14.06 -24.87
C SER A 65 16.48 13.63 -24.54
N TYR A 66 15.51 14.53 -24.72
CA TYR A 66 14.09 14.23 -24.52
C TYR A 66 13.66 12.97 -25.28
N THR A 67 14.11 12.81 -26.53
CA THR A 67 13.78 11.65 -27.36
C THR A 67 14.27 10.33 -26.76
N VAL A 68 15.46 10.33 -26.17
CA VAL A 68 16.06 9.15 -25.52
C VAL A 68 15.29 8.84 -24.24
N LEU A 69 15.01 9.83 -23.41
CA LEU A 69 14.24 9.64 -22.19
C LEU A 69 12.83 9.09 -22.48
N THR A 70 12.12 9.66 -23.45
CA THR A 70 10.81 9.14 -23.89
C THR A 70 10.92 7.72 -24.44
N ALA A 71 11.99 7.38 -25.16
CA ALA A 71 12.21 6.02 -25.65
C ALA A 71 12.42 5.02 -24.49
N ILE A 72 13.19 5.41 -23.46
CA ILE A 72 13.39 4.63 -22.24
C ILE A 72 12.05 4.41 -21.55
N ILE A 73 11.29 5.48 -21.28
CA ILE A 73 9.95 5.41 -20.65
C ILE A 73 9.03 4.45 -21.41
N ASN A 74 8.92 4.62 -22.73
CA ASN A 74 8.07 3.77 -23.55
C ASN A 74 8.53 2.30 -23.57
N SER A 75 9.85 2.06 -23.57
CA SER A 75 10.40 0.70 -23.53
C SER A 75 10.13 0.01 -22.19
N THR A 76 10.30 0.74 -21.09
CA THR A 76 10.03 0.24 -19.74
C THR A 76 8.53 0.01 -19.54
N ALA A 77 7.67 0.92 -19.99
CA ALA A 77 6.22 0.74 -19.95
C ALA A 77 5.80 -0.57 -20.65
N ARG A 78 6.34 -0.85 -21.84
CA ARG A 78 6.09 -2.12 -22.55
C ARG A 78 6.59 -3.34 -21.78
N LYS A 79 7.77 -3.28 -21.16
CA LYS A 79 8.34 -4.38 -20.35
C LYS A 79 7.41 -4.74 -19.18
N TYR A 80 6.82 -3.74 -18.53
CA TYR A 80 5.91 -3.93 -17.39
C TYR A 80 4.43 -4.09 -17.78
N LYS A 81 4.11 -4.04 -19.09
CA LYS A 81 2.73 -4.08 -19.64
C LYS A 81 1.86 -2.95 -19.07
N LEU A 82 2.42 -1.76 -19.01
CA LEU A 82 1.78 -0.52 -18.58
C LEU A 82 1.64 0.44 -19.76
N GLU A 83 0.68 1.35 -19.66
CA GLU A 83 0.59 2.48 -20.58
C GLU A 83 1.65 3.55 -20.20
N PRO A 84 2.30 4.23 -21.17
CA PRO A 84 3.34 5.22 -20.86
C PRO A 84 2.88 6.38 -19.96
N ASN A 85 1.61 6.77 -20.04
CA ASN A 85 0.99 7.78 -19.17
C ASN A 85 0.84 7.32 -17.70
N GLN A 86 1.04 6.02 -17.42
CA GLN A 86 1.08 5.50 -16.05
C GLN A 86 2.41 5.72 -15.34
N LEU A 87 3.47 6.04 -16.10
CA LEU A 87 4.80 6.35 -15.57
C LEU A 87 4.97 7.86 -15.39
N HIS A 88 6.05 8.26 -14.71
CA HIS A 88 6.45 9.66 -14.62
C HIS A 88 6.77 10.25 -15.99
N SER A 89 6.52 11.56 -16.15
CA SER A 89 6.86 12.30 -17.37
C SER A 89 8.35 12.59 -17.38
N ALA A 90 8.87 13.00 -18.54
CA ALA A 90 10.24 13.49 -18.66
C ALA A 90 10.54 14.58 -17.62
N LYS A 91 9.59 15.49 -17.40
CA LYS A 91 9.66 16.53 -16.36
C LYS A 91 9.76 15.94 -14.95
N ALA A 92 8.86 15.04 -14.57
CA ALA A 92 8.86 14.43 -13.24
C ALA A 92 10.14 13.63 -12.96
N PHE A 93 10.67 12.90 -13.95
CA PHE A 93 11.98 12.26 -13.83
C PHE A 93 13.11 13.28 -13.64
N SER A 94 13.11 14.39 -14.39
CA SER A 94 14.09 15.46 -14.18
C SER A 94 14.00 16.07 -12.78
N GLU A 95 12.80 16.26 -12.23
CA GLU A 95 12.59 16.76 -10.87
C GLU A 95 13.13 15.80 -9.80
N GLU A 96 12.90 14.49 -9.95
CA GLU A 96 13.47 13.47 -9.07
C GLU A 96 15.01 13.46 -9.12
N LEU A 97 15.58 13.57 -10.31
CA LEU A 97 17.02 13.62 -10.52
C LEU A 97 17.64 14.90 -9.94
N ILE A 98 17.03 16.06 -10.16
CA ILE A 98 17.45 17.34 -9.57
C ILE A 98 17.46 17.22 -8.05
N LYS A 99 16.39 16.64 -7.46
CA LYS A 99 16.32 16.41 -6.02
C LYS A 99 17.46 15.50 -5.53
N GLU A 100 17.70 14.37 -6.20
CA GLU A 100 18.77 13.43 -5.81
C GLU A 100 20.16 14.08 -5.85
N ILE A 101 20.43 14.91 -6.86
CA ILE A 101 21.68 15.69 -6.99
C ILE A 101 21.81 16.72 -5.88
N MET A 102 20.73 17.44 -5.58
CA MET A 102 20.71 18.48 -4.55
C MET A 102 20.88 17.91 -3.14
N ASP A 103 20.29 16.75 -2.86
CA ASP A 103 20.41 16.03 -1.59
C ASP A 103 21.80 15.38 -1.39
N SER A 104 22.58 15.20 -2.47
CA SER A 104 23.92 14.64 -2.38
C SER A 104 24.90 15.57 -1.67
N SER A 105 25.49 15.13 -0.56
CA SER A 105 26.53 15.87 0.18
C SER A 105 27.92 15.78 -0.45
N PHE A 106 28.12 14.89 -1.44
CA PHE A 106 29.41 14.59 -2.04
C PHE A 106 29.70 15.38 -3.32
N ILE A 107 28.72 16.11 -3.84
CA ILE A 107 28.84 16.89 -5.08
C ILE A 107 29.06 18.36 -4.74
N SER A 108 30.04 19.00 -5.39
CA SER A 108 30.32 20.43 -5.20
C SER A 108 29.13 21.30 -5.65
N ALA A 109 28.97 22.48 -5.04
CA ALA A 109 27.88 23.39 -5.41
C ALA A 109 27.92 23.82 -6.88
N GLU A 110 29.12 23.97 -7.46
CA GLU A 110 29.31 24.31 -8.87
C GLU A 110 28.85 23.17 -9.79
N THR A 111 29.21 21.92 -9.44
CA THR A 111 28.78 20.73 -10.19
C THR A 111 27.27 20.51 -10.11
N LYS A 112 26.65 20.74 -8.93
CA LYS A 112 25.18 20.70 -8.77
C LYS A 112 24.49 21.66 -9.73
N LYS A 113 24.98 22.91 -9.80
CA LYS A 113 24.42 23.94 -10.70
C LYS A 113 24.54 23.53 -12.17
N SER A 114 25.68 22.98 -12.58
CA SER A 114 25.89 22.49 -13.95
C SER A 114 24.88 21.40 -14.34
N TYR A 115 24.65 20.43 -13.44
CA TYR A 115 23.69 19.35 -13.70
C TYR A 115 22.25 19.83 -13.73
N CYS A 116 21.83 20.70 -12.80
CA CYS A 116 20.48 21.25 -12.80
C CYS A 116 20.19 22.01 -14.11
N ASN A 117 21.13 22.84 -14.57
CA ASN A 117 20.99 23.55 -15.85
C ASN A 117 20.89 22.58 -17.04
N SER A 118 21.63 21.47 -16.98
CA SER A 118 21.64 20.45 -18.04
C SER A 118 20.39 19.57 -18.05
N LEU A 119 19.51 19.65 -17.04
CA LEU A 119 18.22 18.94 -16.97
C LEU A 119 17.03 19.86 -17.29
N GLU A 120 17.25 21.17 -17.32
CA GLU A 120 16.21 22.18 -17.54
C GLU A 120 15.55 22.05 -18.92
N HIS A 121 16.28 21.60 -19.95
CA HIS A 121 15.71 21.37 -21.29
C HIS A 121 14.67 20.25 -21.34
N LEU A 122 14.72 19.30 -20.41
CA LEU A 122 13.73 18.22 -20.30
C LEU A 122 12.46 18.70 -19.61
N VAL A 123 12.57 19.70 -18.73
CA VAL A 123 11.44 20.34 -18.05
C VAL A 123 10.67 21.24 -19.03
N ALA A 124 11.36 21.92 -19.94
CA ALA A 124 10.78 22.86 -20.89
C ALA A 124 10.05 22.22 -22.10
N HIS A 125 10.24 20.91 -22.35
CA HIS A 125 9.80 20.28 -23.60
C HIS A 125 8.36 19.73 -23.58
N ASP A 126 7.57 20.01 -22.54
CA ASP A 126 6.37 19.27 -22.15
C ASP A 126 5.03 20.00 -22.45
N ASP A 127 5.02 20.85 -23.47
CA ASP A 127 4.14 22.04 -23.51
C ASP A 127 2.76 21.90 -24.19
N LYS A 128 2.23 20.69 -24.48
CA LYS A 128 0.95 20.57 -25.21
C LYS A 128 -0.12 19.60 -24.68
N ASN A 129 0.22 18.63 -23.84
CA ASN A 129 -0.75 17.68 -23.23
C ASN A 129 -0.61 17.62 -21.68
N GLN A 130 -0.05 18.67 -21.10
CA GLN A 130 0.50 18.69 -19.74
C GLN A 130 -0.56 18.54 -18.65
N VAL A 131 -1.72 19.18 -18.80
CA VAL A 131 -2.77 19.20 -17.77
C VAL A 131 -3.38 17.81 -17.54
N ASP A 132 -3.64 17.08 -18.61
CA ASP A 132 -4.21 15.72 -18.52
C ASP A 132 -3.17 14.71 -18.02
N THR A 133 -1.92 14.85 -18.46
CA THR A 133 -0.81 13.96 -18.07
C THR A 133 -0.44 14.14 -16.59
N GLU A 134 -0.34 15.38 -16.09
CA GLU A 134 -0.06 15.65 -14.68
C GLU A 134 -1.22 15.21 -13.77
N ALA A 135 -2.47 15.37 -14.22
CA ALA A 135 -3.64 14.90 -13.47
C ALA A 135 -3.71 13.37 -13.38
N GLU A 136 -3.38 12.66 -14.46
CA GLU A 136 -3.27 11.20 -14.47
C GLU A 136 -2.12 10.72 -13.59
N GLN A 137 -0.96 11.37 -13.63
CA GLN A 137 0.18 11.05 -12.76
C GLN A 137 -0.16 11.21 -11.28
N ALA A 138 -0.73 12.36 -10.90
CA ALA A 138 -1.16 12.59 -9.53
C ALA A 138 -2.24 11.58 -9.08
N ARG A 139 -3.05 11.07 -10.01
CA ARG A 139 -4.01 10.00 -9.73
C ARG A 139 -3.30 8.66 -9.52
N ASN A 140 -2.31 8.33 -10.34
CA ASN A 140 -1.54 7.08 -10.26
C ASN A 140 -0.69 7.03 -8.98
N GLU A 141 -0.03 8.13 -8.61
CA GLU A 141 0.69 8.24 -7.33
C GLU A 141 -0.24 8.06 -6.13
N LYS A 142 -1.41 8.71 -6.14
CA LYS A 142 -2.43 8.51 -5.10
C LYS A 142 -2.93 7.07 -5.06
N PHE A 143 -3.05 6.42 -6.21
CA PHE A 143 -3.44 5.02 -6.31
C PHE A 143 -2.38 4.11 -5.68
N VAL A 144 -1.11 4.24 -6.06
CA VAL A 144 0.01 3.48 -5.51
C VAL A 144 0.10 3.68 -3.99
N ALA A 145 0.07 4.92 -3.53
CA ALA A 145 0.13 5.24 -2.09
C ALA A 145 -1.06 4.66 -1.31
N LYS A 146 -2.26 4.66 -1.90
CA LYS A 146 -3.46 4.06 -1.27
C LYS A 146 -3.33 2.55 -1.16
N VAL A 147 -2.81 1.90 -2.19
CA VAL A 147 -2.60 0.44 -2.21
C VAL A 147 -1.54 0.05 -1.18
N GLU A 148 -0.41 0.75 -1.13
CA GLU A 148 0.66 0.52 -0.14
C GLU A 148 0.17 0.72 1.30
N TYR A 149 -0.54 1.82 1.56
CA TYR A 149 -1.14 2.07 2.89
C TYR A 149 -2.07 0.94 3.32
N ARG A 150 -2.88 0.45 2.38
CA ARG A 150 -3.81 -0.64 2.61
C ARG A 150 -3.08 -1.97 2.87
N GLU A 151 -2.00 -2.25 2.15
CA GLU A 151 -1.15 -3.42 2.41
C GLU A 151 -0.55 -3.38 3.80
N ARG A 152 -0.01 -2.23 4.20
CA ARG A 152 0.55 -2.04 5.54
C ARG A 152 -0.49 -2.29 6.62
N MET A 153 -1.73 -1.86 6.41
CA MET A 153 -2.82 -2.15 7.34
C MET A 153 -3.18 -3.65 7.39
N ILE A 154 -3.23 -4.33 6.24
CA ILE A 154 -3.51 -5.78 6.18
C ILE A 154 -2.41 -6.57 6.91
N MET A 155 -1.15 -6.20 6.72
CA MET A 155 -0.01 -6.80 7.41
C MET A 155 -0.14 -6.62 8.93
N LEU A 156 -0.37 -5.39 9.40
CA LEU A 156 -0.55 -5.10 10.83
C LEU A 156 -1.73 -5.87 11.42
N PHE A 157 -2.84 -5.98 10.68
CA PHE A 157 -4.00 -6.74 11.11
C PHE A 157 -3.69 -8.24 11.24
N SER A 158 -2.96 -8.80 10.27
CA SER A 158 -2.55 -10.21 10.28
C SER A 158 -1.62 -10.53 11.45
N ILE A 159 -0.64 -9.66 11.72
CA ILE A 159 0.25 -9.77 12.89
C ILE A 159 -0.57 -9.69 14.19
N SER A 160 -1.52 -8.76 14.25
CA SER A 160 -2.36 -8.56 15.44
C SER A 160 -3.26 -9.78 15.70
N ILE A 161 -3.82 -10.40 14.65
CA ILE A 161 -4.57 -11.66 14.77
C ILE A 161 -3.66 -12.78 15.25
N GLY A 162 -2.45 -12.91 14.69
CA GLY A 162 -1.50 -13.94 15.12
C GLY A 162 -1.14 -13.83 16.60
N LEU A 163 -0.88 -12.61 17.07
CA LEU A 163 -0.66 -12.32 18.49
C LEU A 163 -1.90 -12.61 19.34
N PHE A 164 -3.09 -12.25 18.85
CA PHE A 164 -4.36 -12.55 19.51
C PHE A 164 -4.56 -14.06 19.69
N THR A 165 -4.37 -14.84 18.63
CA THR A 165 -4.50 -16.30 18.67
C THR A 165 -3.47 -16.92 19.63
N ALA A 166 -2.21 -16.49 19.56
CA ALA A 166 -1.17 -16.98 20.47
C ALA A 166 -1.52 -16.70 21.94
N PHE A 167 -2.01 -15.48 22.24
CA PHE A 167 -2.41 -15.09 23.59
C PHE A 167 -3.66 -15.83 24.07
N ALA A 168 -4.66 -16.02 23.21
CA ALA A 168 -5.86 -16.78 23.51
C ALA A 168 -5.53 -18.26 23.79
N THR A 169 -4.65 -18.87 22.98
CA THR A 169 -4.17 -20.24 23.21
C THR A 169 -3.41 -20.33 24.53
N PHE A 170 -2.53 -19.37 24.84
CA PHE A 170 -1.80 -19.32 26.11
C PHE A 170 -2.74 -19.25 27.32
N LEU A 171 -3.74 -18.37 27.30
CA LEU A 171 -4.74 -18.27 28.37
C LEU A 171 -5.61 -19.53 28.48
N SER A 172 -5.96 -20.15 27.36
CA SER A 172 -6.69 -21.42 27.35
C SER A 172 -5.90 -22.54 28.01
N THR A 173 -4.58 -22.59 27.81
CA THR A 173 -3.71 -23.60 28.45
C THR A 173 -3.59 -23.41 29.97
N LEU A 174 -3.58 -22.16 30.46
CA LEU A 174 -3.50 -21.85 31.89
C LEU A 174 -4.78 -22.21 32.67
N LYS A 175 -5.94 -22.33 31.99
CA LYS A 175 -7.25 -22.44 32.63
C LYS A 175 -7.75 -23.89 32.84
N SER A 176 -6.99 -24.91 32.46
CA SER A 176 -7.49 -26.30 32.40
C SER A 176 -7.76 -27.00 33.74
N ASN A 177 -7.67 -26.33 34.90
CA ASN A 177 -7.80 -26.96 36.24
C ASN A 177 -8.96 -26.45 37.13
N SER A 178 -10.03 -25.87 36.58
CA SER A 178 -11.17 -25.37 37.39
C SER A 178 -12.43 -26.26 37.29
N SER A 179 -12.80 -26.92 38.39
CA SER A 179 -14.05 -27.67 38.56
C SER A 179 -15.14 -26.76 39.16
N GLY A 180 -15.97 -26.17 38.29
CA GLY A 180 -17.12 -25.32 38.68
C GLY A 180 -18.40 -25.69 37.91
N THR A 181 -19.52 -25.10 38.31
CA THR A 181 -20.85 -25.29 37.73
C THR A 181 -20.87 -24.93 36.22
N VAL A 182 -21.74 -25.55 35.42
CA VAL A 182 -21.80 -25.37 33.95
C VAL A 182 -21.89 -23.89 33.52
N ILE A 183 -22.61 -23.06 34.28
CA ILE A 183 -22.75 -21.61 34.03
C ILE A 183 -21.46 -20.84 34.33
N SER A 184 -20.76 -21.15 35.43
CA SER A 184 -19.48 -20.52 35.74
C SER A 184 -18.39 -20.99 34.78
N GLN A 185 -18.44 -22.24 34.30
CA GLN A 185 -17.53 -22.72 33.26
C GLN A 185 -17.72 -21.97 31.93
N VAL A 186 -18.97 -21.71 31.52
CA VAL A 186 -19.28 -20.91 30.32
C VAL A 186 -18.85 -19.46 30.51
N PHE A 187 -19.18 -18.84 31.65
CA PHE A 187 -18.82 -17.46 31.94
C PHE A 187 -17.30 -17.29 32.02
N ASP A 188 -16.60 -18.15 32.75
CA ASP A 188 -15.14 -18.14 32.84
C ASP A 188 -14.50 -18.42 31.49
N SER A 189 -15.17 -19.15 30.58
CA SER A 189 -14.63 -19.48 29.25
C SER A 189 -14.76 -18.30 28.29
N LEU A 190 -15.87 -17.57 28.38
CA LEU A 190 -16.17 -16.44 27.51
C LEU A 190 -15.56 -15.12 28.00
N MET A 191 -15.40 -14.90 29.31
CA MET A 191 -14.86 -13.66 29.87
C MET A 191 -13.46 -13.31 29.31
N PRO A 192 -12.49 -14.25 29.30
CA PRO A 192 -11.19 -14.00 28.69
C PRO A 192 -11.33 -13.67 27.20
N THR A 193 -12.16 -14.41 26.46
CA THR A 193 -12.37 -14.15 25.03
C THR A 193 -12.93 -12.74 24.78
N PHE A 194 -13.89 -12.29 25.60
CA PHE A 194 -14.45 -10.95 25.50
C PHE A 194 -13.47 -9.85 25.91
N LEU A 195 -12.65 -10.05 26.95
CA LEU A 195 -11.62 -9.09 27.33
C LEU A 195 -10.53 -8.95 26.28
N ILE A 196 -10.09 -10.07 25.68
CA ILE A 196 -9.09 -10.05 24.64
C ILE A 196 -9.69 -9.45 23.36
N PHE A 197 -10.92 -9.80 22.99
CA PHE A 197 -11.58 -9.23 21.80
C PHE A 197 -11.85 -7.73 21.97
N GLY A 198 -12.31 -7.31 23.15
CA GLY A 198 -12.48 -5.90 23.52
C GLY A 198 -11.15 -5.15 23.50
N GLY A 199 -10.09 -5.73 24.08
CA GLY A 199 -8.74 -5.16 24.05
C GLY A 199 -8.18 -5.05 22.63
N PHE A 200 -8.44 -6.03 21.77
CA PHE A 200 -8.05 -6.01 20.36
C PHE A 200 -8.76 -4.90 19.57
N VAL A 201 -10.09 -4.79 19.71
CA VAL A 201 -10.88 -3.73 19.07
C VAL A 201 -10.41 -2.36 19.57
N PHE A 202 -10.12 -2.23 20.86
CA PHE A 202 -9.60 -1.00 21.46
C PHE A 202 -8.20 -0.64 20.93
N ALA A 203 -7.27 -1.59 20.89
CA ALA A 203 -5.93 -1.40 20.34
C ALA A 203 -5.98 -1.05 18.84
N MET A 204 -6.86 -1.69 18.06
CA MET A 204 -7.07 -1.36 16.65
C MET A 204 -7.61 0.07 16.48
N ASN A 205 -8.57 0.48 17.30
CA ASN A 205 -9.05 1.87 17.29
C ASN A 205 -7.92 2.86 17.66
N ILE A 206 -7.08 2.53 18.63
CA ILE A 206 -5.91 3.36 18.98
C ILE A 206 -4.93 3.44 17.80
N ILE A 207 -4.60 2.33 17.15
CA ILE A 207 -3.69 2.30 16.01
C ILE A 207 -4.26 3.12 14.84
N LEU A 208 -5.55 2.98 14.55
CA LEU A 208 -6.23 3.78 13.52
C LEU A 208 -6.19 5.29 13.84
N VAL A 209 -6.48 5.66 15.09
CA VAL A 209 -6.43 7.06 15.55
C VAL A 209 -5.00 7.59 15.53
N ALA A 210 -4.02 6.82 16.01
CA ALA A 210 -2.61 7.19 16.01
C ALA A 210 -2.07 7.38 14.59
N MET A 211 -2.45 6.51 13.65
CA MET A 211 -2.09 6.67 12.24
C MET A 211 -2.79 7.89 11.62
N LYS A 212 -4.07 8.14 11.92
CA LYS A 212 -4.78 9.33 11.46
C LYS A 212 -4.13 10.61 11.99
N MET A 213 -3.75 10.63 13.27
CA MET A 213 -3.01 11.74 13.87
C MET A 213 -1.62 11.90 13.27
N ARG A 214 -0.88 10.81 13.04
CA ARG A 214 0.44 10.85 12.40
C ARG A 214 0.34 11.39 10.97
N HIS A 215 -0.68 10.98 10.22
CA HIS A 215 -0.92 11.49 8.87
C HIS A 215 -1.30 12.99 8.89
N LYS A 216 -2.14 13.43 9.84
CA LYS A 216 -2.42 14.86 10.05
C LYS A 216 -1.16 15.65 10.42
N ARG A 217 -0.32 15.14 11.32
CA ARG A 217 0.95 15.76 11.73
C ARG A 217 1.93 15.90 10.57
N LEU A 218 2.15 14.82 9.81
CA LEU A 218 3.03 14.86 8.64
C LEU A 218 2.51 15.87 7.60
N ARG A 219 1.19 15.94 7.35
CA ARG A 219 0.64 16.95 6.45
C ARG A 219 0.87 18.38 6.92
N GLN A 220 0.78 18.64 8.22
CA GLN A 220 1.08 19.95 8.81
C GLN A 220 2.58 20.29 8.70
N GLU A 221 3.45 19.31 8.95
CA GLU A 221 4.91 19.45 8.86
C GLU A 221 5.39 19.75 7.42
N TYR A 222 4.72 19.17 6.41
CA TYR A 222 4.99 19.41 4.99
C TYR A 222 4.10 20.50 4.36
N GLY A 223 3.33 21.25 5.16
CA GLY A 223 2.51 22.37 4.68
C GLY A 223 1.39 22.01 3.68
N VAL A 224 0.92 20.76 3.68
CA VAL A 224 -0.14 20.29 2.78
C VAL A 224 -1.52 20.62 3.38
N PRO A 225 -2.33 21.53 2.77
CA PRO A 225 -3.59 21.96 3.35
C PRO A 225 -4.59 20.79 3.46
N THR A 226 -5.27 20.72 4.60
CA THR A 226 -6.33 19.74 4.84
C THR A 226 -7.61 20.14 4.12
N GLN A 227 -8.38 19.18 3.61
CA GLN A 227 -9.65 19.44 2.92
C GLN A 227 -10.68 20.19 3.80
N GLU A 228 -10.51 20.16 5.13
CA GLU A 228 -11.29 20.93 6.11
C GLU A 228 -11.02 22.45 6.02
N ASP A 229 -9.90 22.90 5.44
CA ASP A 229 -9.55 24.32 5.33
C ASP A 229 -10.12 24.99 4.06
N ARG A 230 -10.89 24.25 3.24
CA ARG A 230 -11.46 24.73 1.97
C ARG A 230 -12.98 24.91 2.00
N THR A 231 -13.60 24.83 3.18
CA THR A 231 -15.03 25.08 3.40
C THR A 231 -15.25 26.27 4.30
#